data_AF-A0A8S0G2P4-F1
#
_entry.id   AF-A0A8S0G2P4-F1
#
_cell.length_a   1.000
_cell.length_b   1.000
_cell.length_c   1.000
_cell.angle_alpha   90.00
_cell.angle_beta   90.00
_cell.angle_gamma   90.00
#
_symmetry.space_group_name_H-M   'P 1'
#
loop_
_entity.id
_entity.type
_entity.pdbx_description
1 polymer ?
#
loop_
_entity_poly.entity_id
_entity_poly.type
_entity_poly.pdbx_seq_one_letter_code
_entity_poly.pdbx_strand_id
1 'polypeptide(L)' 'MAFIHGFRASELLDLRLSDIDASGKQLNIRRIKNGFSTTHPLLPDEYNLIKLWLKQRKLIENVND' A
#
# COMPACT_ATOMS: atom_id res chain seq x y z
N MET A 1 6.22 4.87 4.09
CA MET A 1 5.95 3.83 3.07
C MET A 1 7.22 3.37 2.35
N ALA A 2 7.74 4.07 1.33
CA ALA A 2 8.80 3.51 0.46
C ALA A 2 10.12 3.18 1.18
N PHE A 3 10.69 4.13 1.93
CA PHE A 3 11.93 3.93 2.68
C PHE A 3 11.79 2.89 3.79
N ILE A 4 10.72 3.02 4.59
CA ILE A 4 10.42 2.16 5.74
C ILE A 4 10.28 0.68 5.32
N HIS A 5 9.63 0.43 4.19
CA HIS A 5 9.37 -0.92 3.68
C HIS A 5 10.41 -1.38 2.64
N GLY A 6 11.41 -0.55 2.35
CA GLY A 6 12.50 -0.88 1.42
C GLY A 6 12.01 -1.16 -0.01
N PHE A 7 11.01 -0.42 -0.49
CA PHE A 7 10.54 -0.54 -1.87
C PHE A 7 11.58 -0.04 -2.86
N ARG A 8 11.79 -0.78 -3.94
CA ARG A 8 12.44 -0.24 -5.15
C ARG A 8 11.44 0.63 -5.92
N ALA A 9 11.95 1.58 -6.72
CA ALA A 9 11.09 2.46 -7.52
C ALA A 9 10.08 1.69 -8.38
N SER A 10 10.52 0.62 -9.05
CA SER A 10 9.63 -0.24 -9.86
C SER A 10 8.57 -0.98 -9.04
N GLU A 11 8.89 -1.37 -7.80
CA GLU A 11 7.95 -2.08 -6.92
C GLU A 11 6.89 -1.11 -6.37
N LEU A 12 7.29 0.13 -6.05
CA LEU A 12 6.37 1.17 -5.62
C LEU A 12 5.36 1.54 -6.72
N LEU A 13 5.81 1.57 -7.99
CA LEU A 13 4.96 1.85 -9.14
C LEU A 13 3.95 0.73 -9.46
N ASP A 14 4.23 -0.52 -9.05
CA ASP A 14 3.30 -1.66 -9.21
C ASP A 14 2.58 -2.01 -7.90
N LEU A 15 2.64 -1.15 -6.87
CA LEU A 15 1.96 -1.40 -5.60
C LEU A 15 0.43 -1.31 -5.77
N ARG A 16 -0.28 -2.33 -5.32
CA ARG A 16 -1.74 -2.43 -5.47
C ARG A 16 -2.46 -2.39 -4.13
N LEU A 17 -3.74 -2.01 -4.17
CA LEU A 17 -4.60 -2.11 -2.98
C LEU A 17 -4.73 -3.54 -2.46
N SER A 18 -4.67 -4.53 -3.35
CA SER A 18 -4.69 -5.96 -2.98
C SER A 18 -3.44 -6.40 -2.20
N ASP A 19 -2.35 -5.62 -2.24
CA ASP A 19 -1.14 -5.90 -1.47
C ASP A 19 -1.27 -5.42 -0.01
N ILE A 20 -2.33 -4.69 0.34
CA ILE A 20 -2.60 -4.14 1.67
C ILE A 20 -3.69 -4.97 2.35
N ASP A 21 -3.36 -5.65 3.45
CA ASP A 21 -4.34 -6.26 4.34
C ASP A 21 -4.71 -5.28 5.45
N ALA A 22 -5.86 -4.63 5.30
CA ALA A 22 -6.38 -3.67 6.28
C ALA A 22 -6.81 -4.34 7.60
N SER A 23 -7.24 -5.60 7.56
CA SER A 23 -7.70 -6.33 8.75
C SER A 23 -6.52 -6.76 9.62
N GLY A 24 -5.50 -7.35 8.99
CA GLY A 24 -4.25 -7.74 9.65
C GLY A 24 -3.28 -6.58 9.89
N LYS A 25 -3.56 -5.39 9.33
CA LYS A 25 -2.65 -4.23 9.30
C LYS A 25 -1.27 -4.61 8.74
N GLN A 26 -1.29 -5.27 7.58
CA GLN A 26 -0.09 -5.80 6.94
C GLN A 26 0.04 -5.30 5.50
N LEU A 27 1.28 -5.19 5.06
CA LEU A 27 1.67 -4.82 3.70
C LEU A 27 2.49 -5.96 3.11
N ASN A 28 2.00 -6.54 2.03
CA ASN A 28 2.73 -7.54 1.26
C ASN A 28 3.64 -6.84 0.23
N ILE A 29 4.92 -7.12 0.29
CA ILE A 29 5.92 -6.54 -0.60
C ILE A 29 6.30 -7.58 -1.64
N ARG A 30 5.66 -7.50 -2.80
CA ARG A 30 5.97 -8.36 -3.95
C ARG A 30 7.27 -7.90 -4.61
N ARG A 31 8.31 -8.74 -4.54
CA ARG A 31 9.61 -8.42 -5.16
C ARG A 31 9.62 -8.87 -6.62
N ILE A 32 9.94 -7.95 -7.53
CA ILE A 32 9.89 -8.20 -8.98
C ILE A 32 11.09 -9.02 -9.47
N LYS A 33 12.30 -8.72 -8.99
CA LYS A 33 13.54 -9.33 -9.49
C LYS A 33 14.13 -10.33 -8.48
N ASN A 34 13.74 -11.60 -8.57
CA ASN A 34 14.26 -12.72 -7.77
C ASN A 34 14.38 -12.48 -6.26
N GLY A 35 13.63 -11.52 -5.72
CA GLY A 35 13.58 -11.25 -4.29
C GLY A 35 12.52 -12.12 -3.64
N PHE A 36 12.73 -12.50 -2.39
CA PHE A 36 11.66 -13.10 -1.60
C PHE A 36 10.63 -12.02 -1.24
N SER A 37 9.37 -12.30 -1.52
CA SER A 37 8.29 -11.41 -1.08
C SER A 37 8.14 -11.51 0.43
N THR A 38 7.95 -10.36 1.08
CA THR A 38 7.90 -10.28 2.54
C THR A 38 6.67 -9.49 2.98
N THR A 39 6.12 -9.87 4.14
CA THR A 39 5.01 -9.13 4.76
C THR A 39 5.56 -8.24 5.87
N HIS A 40 5.24 -6.96 5.81
CA HIS A 40 5.63 -5.96 6.79
C HIS A 40 4.40 -5.45 7.54
N PRO A 41 4.48 -5.17 8.85
CA PRO A 41 3.38 -4.52 9.54
C PRO A 41 3.21 -3.09 9.03
N LEU A 42 1.96 -2.66 8.87
CA LEU A 42 1.63 -1.26 8.64
C LEU A 42 1.85 -0.48 9.93
N LEU A 43 2.55 0.65 9.82
CA LEU A 43 2.63 1.59 10.93
C LEU A 43 1.25 2.22 11.19
N PRO A 44 0.93 2.59 12.44
CA PRO A 44 -0.35 3.22 12.76
C PRO A 44 -0.68 4.45 11.91
N ASP A 45 0.32 5.30 11.69
CA ASP A 45 0.17 6.52 10.88
C ASP A 45 -0.04 6.19 9.40
N GLU A 46 0.67 5.20 8.87
CA GLU A 46 0.52 4.74 7.48
C GLU A 46 -0.89 4.18 7.24
N TYR A 47 -1.39 3.38 8.18
CA TYR A 47 -2.75 2.84 8.12
C TYR A 47 -3.80 3.97 8.09
N ASN A 48 -3.66 4.96 8.97
CA ASN A 48 -4.57 6.10 9.01
C ASN A 48 -4.53 6.93 7.71
N LEU A 49 -3.33 7.18 7.18
CA LEU A 49 -3.16 7.91 5.92
C LEU A 49 -3.76 7.16 4.73
N ILE A 50 -3.55 5.85 4.63
CA ILE A 50 -4.15 5.02 3.57
C ILE A 50 -5.68 5.09 3.67
N LYS A 51 -6.25 4.96 4.89
CA LYS A 51 -7.70 5.05 5.10
C LYS A 51 -8.28 6.40 4.68
N LEU A 52 -7.60 7.50 5.03
CA LEU A 52 -8.00 8.85 4.62
C LEU A 52 -7.94 9.01 3.10
N TRP A 53 -6.86 8.54 2.47
CA TRP A 53 -6.70 8.60 1.03
C TRP A 53 -7.77 7.78 0.29
N LEU A 54 -8.09 6.57 0.77
CA LEU A 54 -9.16 5.74 0.20
C LEU A 54 -10.53 6.42 0.27
N LYS A 55 -10.83 7.10 1.39
CA LYS A 55 -12.05 7.91 1.52
C LYS A 55 -12.08 9.04 0.48
N GLN A 56 -10.97 9.76 0.32
CA GLN A 56 -10.87 10.84 -0.66
C GLN A 56 -11.00 10.32 -2.10
N ARG A 57 -10.36 9.19 -2.41
CA ARG A 57 -10.41 8.58 -3.74
C ARG A 57 -11.85 8.22 -4.14
N LYS A 58 -12.61 7.62 -3.21
CA LYS A 58 -14.02 7.29 -3.43
C LYS A 58 -14.88 8.55 -3.67
N LEU A 59 -14.59 9.65 -2.97
CA LEU A 59 -15.29 10.92 -3.21
C LEU A 59 -15.01 11.44 -4.62
N ILE A 60 -13.77 11.36 -5.09
CA ILE A 60 -13.39 11.78 -6.46
C ILE A 60 -14.06 10.88 -7.51
N GLU A 61 -14.09 9.57 -7.30
CA GLU A 61 -14.78 8.62 -8.19
C GLU A 61 -16.28 9.00 -8.31
N ASN A 62 -16.98 9.19 -7.19
CA ASN A 62 -18.40 9.56 -7.17
C ASN A 62 -18.73 10.94 -7.77
N VAL A 63 -17.74 11.83 -7.93
CA VAL A 63 -17.94 13.17 -8.55
C VAL A 63 -17.83 13.09 -10.08
N ASN A 64 -17.20 12.04 -10.61
CA ASN A 64 -17.04 11.84 -12.04
C ASN A 64 -18.11 10.93 -12.65
N ASP A 65 -19.03 10.40 -11.83
CA ASP A 65 -20.29 9.75 -12.21
C ASP A 65 -21.44 10.77 -12.24
#